data_AF-A3PDB4-F1
#
_entry.id   AF-A3PDB4-F1
#
_cell.length_a   1.000
_cell.length_b   1.000
_cell.length_c   1.000
_cell.angle_alpha   90.00
_cell.angle_beta   90.00
_cell.angle_gamma   90.00
#
_symmetry.space_group_name_H-M   'P 1'
#
loop_
_entity.id
_entity.type
_entity.pdbx_description
1 polymer ?
#
loop_
_entity_poly.entity_id
_entity_poly.type
_entity_poly.pdbx_seq_one_letter_code
_entity_poly.pdbx_strand_id
1 'polypeptide(L)' 'MGEAKRREELGLPPREKKKEKKTSKNQLNKILNKYPYLPFILGFSLLAILIIDLINYYK' A
#
# COMPACT_ATOMS: atom_id res chain seq x y z
N MET A 1 -22.08 30.01 13.01
CA MET A 1 -21.14 29.54 14.04
C MET A 1 -21.23 28.03 14.11
N GLY A 2 -20.11 27.33 13.87
CA GLY A 2 -20.10 25.89 13.60
C GLY A 2 -20.37 25.00 14.82
N GLU A 3 -20.63 23.71 14.56
CA GLU A 3 -20.87 22.70 15.60
C GLU A 3 -19.74 22.57 16.63
N ALA A 4 -18.51 22.90 16.25
CA ALA A 4 -17.37 22.90 17.15
C ALA A 4 -17.53 23.93 18.29
N LYS A 5 -17.97 25.16 17.95
CA LYS A 5 -18.20 26.22 18.94
C LYS A 5 -19.38 25.88 19.87
N ARG A 6 -20.41 25.22 19.35
CA ARG A 6 -21.54 24.71 20.14
C ARG A 6 -21.12 23.64 21.17
N ARG A 7 -20.14 22.79 20.84
CA ARG A 7 -19.62 21.79 21.78
C ARG A 7 -18.77 22.40 22.89
N GLU A 8 -17.98 23.41 22.53
CA GLU A 8 -17.17 24.18 23.48
C GLU A 8 -18.05 24.91 24.50
N GLU A 9 -19.12 25.57 24.04
CA GLU A 9 -20.12 26.22 24.91
C GLU A 9 -20.86 25.24 25.82
N LEU A 10 -21.04 23.98 25.38
CA LEU A 10 -21.65 22.90 26.15
C LEU A 10 -20.66 22.14 27.05
N GLY A 11 -19.37 22.54 27.10
CA GLY A 11 -18.33 21.83 27.85
C GLY A 11 -18.08 20.40 27.38
N LEU A 12 -18.55 20.05 26.18
CA LEU A 12 -18.42 18.71 25.62
C LEU A 12 -17.02 18.54 25.03
N PRO A 13 -16.36 17.39 25.26
CA PRO A 13 -15.06 17.14 24.68
C PRO A 13 -15.11 17.18 23.14
N PRO A 14 -14.02 17.62 22.50
CA PRO A 14 -13.91 17.62 21.05
C PRO A 14 -14.14 16.21 20.51
N ARG A 15 -14.89 16.11 19.40
CA ARG A 15 -15.26 14.83 18.80
C ARG A 15 -13.98 14.08 18.42
N GLU A 16 -13.85 12.84 18.88
CA GLU A 16 -12.68 12.02 18.56
C GLU A 16 -12.48 11.97 17.04
N LYS A 17 -11.27 12.29 16.58
CA LYS A 17 -10.92 12.17 15.17
C LYS A 17 -11.00 10.69 14.81
N LYS A 18 -11.93 10.33 13.91
CA LYS A 18 -11.98 8.97 13.35
C LYS A 18 -10.58 8.66 12.82
N LYS A 19 -9.88 7.72 13.46
CA LYS A 19 -8.64 7.17 12.91
C LYS A 19 -9.05 6.51 11.61
N GLU A 20 -8.70 7.12 10.48
CA GLU A 20 -8.78 6.45 9.20
C GLU A 20 -8.06 5.11 9.36
N LYS A 21 -8.78 4.01 9.13
CA LYS A 21 -8.18 2.68 9.11
C LYS A 21 -7.03 2.79 8.10
N LYS A 22 -5.78 2.68 8.55
CA LYS A 22 -4.60 2.63 7.69
C LYS A 22 -4.81 1.43 6.76
N THR A 23 -5.36 1.68 5.58
CA THR A 23 -5.67 0.65 4.61
C THR A 23 -4.32 0.09 4.14
N SER A 24 -4.09 -1.20 4.31
CA SER A 24 -2.87 -1.89 3.88
C SER A 24 -2.54 -1.64 2.40
N LYS A 25 -3.57 -1.36 1.58
CA LYS A 25 -3.45 -0.89 0.19
C LYS A 25 -2.50 0.31 0.02
N ASN A 26 -2.46 1.24 0.98
CA ASN A 26 -1.56 2.39 0.89
C ASN A 26 -0.08 2.03 1.09
N GLN A 27 0.22 0.93 1.80
CA GLN A 27 1.60 0.51 2.03
C GLN A 27 2.20 -0.17 0.79
N LEU A 28 1.43 -1.06 0.15
CA LEU A 28 1.86 -1.70 -1.11
C LEU A 28 2.10 -0.65 -2.20
N ASN A 29 1.17 0.28 -2.38
CA ASN A 29 1.33 1.36 -3.35
C ASN A 29 2.56 2.22 -3.06
N LYS A 30 2.87 2.48 -1.79
CA LYS A 30 4.08 3.23 -1.41
C LYS A 30 5.38 2.48 -1.76
N ILE A 31 5.38 1.15 -1.62
CA ILE A 31 6.53 0.30 -1.95
C ILE A 31 6.71 0.20 -3.47
N LEU A 32 5.62 -0.06 -4.21
CA LEU A 32 5.61 -0.11 -5.67
C LEU A 32 6.04 1.22 -6.30
N ASN A 33 5.61 2.36 -5.74
CA ASN A 33 6.05 3.68 -6.21
C ASN A 33 7.52 3.97 -5.87
N LYS A 34 8.04 3.43 -4.75
CA LYS A 34 9.46 3.59 -4.37
C LYS A 34 10.38 2.74 -5.24
N TYR A 35 9.90 1.58 -5.70
CA TYR A 35 10.64 0.65 -6.55
C TYR A 35 9.85 0.32 -7.82
N PRO A 36 9.74 1.25 -8.79
CA PRO A 36 8.91 1.08 -9.97
C PRO A 36 9.36 -0.08 -10.88
N TYR A 37 10.64 -0.45 -10.81
CA TYR A 37 11.21 -1.55 -11.60
C TYR A 37 11.11 -2.92 -10.93
N LEU A 38 10.70 -2.99 -9.66
CA LEU A 38 10.59 -4.23 -8.90
C LEU A 38 9.68 -5.29 -9.57
N PRO A 39 8.51 -4.94 -10.16
CA PRO A 39 7.68 -5.90 -10.87
C PRO A 39 8.38 -6.49 -12.10
N PHE A 40 9.13 -5.66 -12.84
CA PHE A 40 9.86 -6.11 -14.01
C PHE A 40 11.01 -7.05 -13.64
N ILE A 41 11.77 -6.72 -12.60
CA ILE A 41 12.87 -7.58 -12.11
C ILE A 41 12.33 -8.94 -11.66
N LEU A 42 11.22 -8.96 -10.92
CA LEU A 42 10.52 -10.20 -10.54
C LEU A 42 10.02 -10.97 -11.76
N GLY A 43 9.46 -10.30 -12.76
CA GLY A 43 9.01 -10.94 -13.99
C GLY A 43 10.17 -11.57 -14.79
N PHE A 44 11.27 -10.83 -14.95
CA PHE A 44 12.45 -11.32 -15.65
C PHE A 44 13.15 -12.47 -14.93
N SER A 45 13.21 -12.44 -13.58
CA SER A 45 13.79 -13.57 -12.83
C SER A 45 12.99 -14.85 -13.04
N LEU A 46 11.66 -14.75 -13.03
CA LEU A 46 10.76 -15.88 -13.26
C LEU A 46 10.90 -16.40 -14.70
N LEU A 47 10.99 -15.51 -15.68
CA LEU A 47 11.22 -15.87 -17.07
C LEU A 47 12.57 -16.59 -17.26
N ALA A 48 13.63 -16.11 -16.61
CA ALA A 48 14.95 -16.73 -16.68
C ALA A 48 14.94 -18.16 -16.12
N ILE A 49 14.24 -18.39 -15.00
CA ILE A 49 14.07 -19.73 -14.41
C ILE A 49 13.38 -20.65 -15.40
N LEU A 50 12.30 -20.21 -16.04
CA LEU A 50 11.57 -21.00 -17.04
C LEU A 50 12.43 -21.34 -18.25
N ILE A 51 13.26 -20.41 -18.72
CA ILE A 51 14.18 -20.66 -19.84
C ILE A 51 15.23 -21.71 -19.44
N ILE A 52 15.81 -21.60 -18.24
CA ILE A 52 16.77 -22.57 -17.73
C ILE A 52 16.12 -23.95 -17.60
N ASP A 53 14.92 -24.01 -17.04
CA ASP A 53 14.16 -25.25 -16.87
C ASP A 53 13.84 -25.89 -18.23
N LEU A 54 13.43 -25.09 -19.21
CA LEU A 54 13.20 -25.54 -20.59
C LEU A 54 14.47 -26.12 -21.22
N ILE A 55 15.62 -25.43 -21.08
CA ILE A 55 16.90 -25.92 -21.59
C ILE A 55 17.26 -27.26 -20.94
N ASN A 56 17.09 -27.37 -19.62
CA ASN A 56 17.36 -28.61 -18.89
C ASN A 56 16.42 -29.75 -19.29
N TYR A 57 15.17 -29.46 -19.62
CA TYR A 57 14.19 -30.46 -20.04
C TYR A 57 14.57 -31.13 -21.38
N TYR A 58 15.15 -30.38 -22.32
CA TYR A 58 15.53 -30.89 -23.64
C TYR A 58 17.00 -31.35 -23.74
N LYS A 59 17.78 -31.22 -22.67
CA LYS A 59 19.19 -31.63 -22.60
C LYS A 59 19.31 -33.07 -22.11
#